data_AF-A0AA38BNF6-F1
#
_entry.id   AF-A0AA38BNF6-F1
#
_cell.length_a   1.000
_cell.length_b   1.000
_cell.length_c   1.000
_cell.angle_alpha   90.00
_cell.angle_beta   90.00
_cell.angle_gamma   90.00
#
_symmetry.space_group_name_H-M   'P 1'
#
loop_
_entity.id
_entity.type
_entity.pdbx_description
1 polymer ?
#
loop_
_entity_poly.entity_id
_entity_poly.type
_entity_poly.pdbx_seq_one_letter_code
_entity_poly.pdbx_strand_id
1 'polypeptide(L)' 'VHKWDKRIHAALWAYRATSKLATGYSPFQLAYGIDPVLPIEFDIPTVRVMKNERMDE' A
#
# COMPACT_ATOMS: atom_id res chain seq x y z
N VAL A 1 -11.07 18.21 -9.53
CA VAL A 1 -10.49 16.99 -10.15
C VAL A 1 -9.86 16.16 -9.03
N HIS A 2 -10.32 14.93 -8.82
CA HIS A 2 -9.87 14.10 -7.70
C HIS A 2 -8.52 13.45 -8.03
N LYS A 3 -7.52 13.60 -7.15
CA LYS A 3 -6.16 13.02 -7.27
C LYS A 3 -6.15 11.53 -6.87
N TRP A 4 -6.98 10.71 -7.49
CA TRP A 4 -7.13 9.29 -7.14
C TRP A 4 -5.95 8.44 -7.63
N ASP A 5 -5.41 8.80 -8.78
CA ASP A 5 -4.14 8.32 -9.34
C ASP A 5 -3.02 8.34 -8.31
N LYS A 6 -2.87 9.43 -7.55
CA LYS A 6 -1.84 9.56 -6.50
C LYS A 6 -2.14 8.78 -5.22
N ARG A 7 -3.39 8.32 -5.03
CA ARG A 7 -3.85 7.66 -3.78
C ARG A 7 -4.07 6.16 -3.92
N ILE A 8 -4.12 5.63 -5.15
CA ILE A 8 -4.48 4.24 -5.41
C ILE A 8 -3.53 3.25 -4.72
N HIS A 9 -2.24 3.53 -4.70
CA HIS A 9 -1.24 2.66 -4.07
C HIS A 9 -1.42 2.59 -2.55
N ALA A 10 -1.61 3.74 -1.90
CA ALA A 10 -1.88 3.81 -0.46
C ALA A 10 -3.22 3.14 -0.10
N ALA A 11 -4.27 3.36 -0.89
CA ALA A 11 -5.58 2.74 -0.67
C ALA A 11 -5.51 1.21 -0.82
N LEU A 12 -4.79 0.71 -1.81
CA LEU A 12 -4.58 -0.72 -2.02
C LEU A 12 -3.78 -1.35 -0.87
N TRP A 13 -2.75 -0.66 -0.39
CA TRP A 13 -1.98 -1.11 0.78
C TRP A 13 -2.86 -1.23 2.02
N ALA A 14 -3.61 -0.16 2.35
CA ALA A 14 -4.53 -0.18 3.48
C ALA A 14 -5.56 -1.31 3.36
N TYR A 15 -6.13 -1.51 2.17
CA TYR A 15 -7.09 -2.58 1.94
C TYR A 15 -6.53 -3.98 2.24
N ARG A 16 -5.27 -4.22 1.89
CA ARG A 16 -4.56 -5.50 2.09
C ARG A 16 -4.06 -5.70 3.51
N ALA A 17 -3.66 -4.63 4.19
CA ALA A 17 -3.07 -4.69 5.52
C ALA A 17 -4.11 -4.63 6.65
N THR A 18 -5.29 -4.06 6.42
CA THR A 18 -6.34 -3.98 7.44
C THR A 18 -7.07 -5.32 7.59
N SER A 19 -7.25 -5.74 8.84
CA SER A 19 -8.04 -6.93 9.19
C SER A 19 -9.50 -6.79 8.74
N LYS A 20 -10.09 -7.90 8.27
CA LYS A 20 -11.49 -7.94 7.89
C LYS A 20 -12.31 -8.53 9.03
N LEU A 21 -13.49 -7.96 9.28
CA LEU A 21 -14.39 -8.41 10.34
C LEU A 21 -14.78 -9.90 10.18
N ALA A 22 -15.00 -10.35 8.95
CA ALA A 22 -15.46 -11.71 8.67
C ALA A 22 -14.43 -12.80 9.03
N THR A 23 -13.14 -12.50 8.92
CA THR A 23 -12.07 -13.48 9.14
C THR A 23 -11.21 -13.17 10.36
N GLY A 24 -11.26 -11.93 10.87
CA GLY A 24 -10.34 -11.43 11.89
C GLY A 24 -8.93 -11.13 11.37
N TYR A 25 -8.60 -11.54 10.14
CA TYR A 25 -7.28 -11.41 9.52
C TYR A 25 -7.31 -10.44 8.35
N SER A 26 -6.17 -9.84 8.06
CA SER A 26 -5.96 -9.04 6.85
C SER A 26 -5.86 -9.94 5.62
N PRO A 27 -6.25 -9.46 4.42
CA PRO A 27 -6.02 -10.21 3.19
C PRO A 27 -4.55 -10.62 2.99
N PHE A 28 -3.60 -9.78 3.44
CA PHE A 28 -2.17 -10.10 3.38
C PHE A 28 -1.81 -11.31 4.26
N GLN A 29 -2.26 -11.35 5.51
CA GLN A 29 -2.04 -12.49 6.41
C GLN A 29 -2.62 -13.79 5.84
N LEU A 30 -3.78 -13.74 5.20
CA LEU A 30 -4.38 -14.94 4.60
C LEU A 30 -3.60 -15.44 3.38
N ALA A 31 -2.98 -14.54 2.61
CA ALA A 31 -2.20 -14.92 1.42
C ALA A 31 -0.80 -15.43 1.75
N TYR A 32 -0.13 -14.81 2.74
CA TYR A 32 1.29 -15.05 3.03
C TYR A 32 1.56 -15.68 4.41
N GLY A 33 0.56 -15.78 5.28
CA GLY A 33 0.71 -16.36 6.62
C GLY A 33 1.50 -15.52 7.62
N ILE A 34 1.79 -14.25 7.30
CA ILE A 34 2.58 -13.33 8.12
C ILE A 34 1.89 -11.97 8.24
N ASP A 35 2.24 -11.23 9.29
CA ASP A 35 1.69 -9.88 9.50
C ASP A 35 2.21 -8.88 8.45
N PRO A 36 1.35 -7.97 7.95
CA PRO A 36 1.76 -6.94 7.02
C PRO A 36 2.69 -5.94 7.73
N VAL A 37 3.86 -5.72 7.16
CA VAL A 37 4.81 -4.68 7.60
C VAL A 37 4.82 -3.55 6.58
N LEU A 38 4.73 -2.30 7.03
CA LEU A 38 4.77 -1.14 6.15
C LEU A 38 6.09 -1.14 5.34
N PRO A 39 6.04 -1.06 4.01
CA PRO A 39 7.26 -0.98 3.21
C PRO A 39 8.03 0.29 3.55
N ILE A 40 9.36 0.19 3.62
CA ILE A 40 10.23 1.35 3.88
C ILE A 40 10.09 2.45 2.82
N GLU A 41 9.66 2.08 1.61
CA GLU A 41 9.38 3.01 0.51
C GLU A 41 8.31 4.06 0.84
N PHE A 42 7.50 3.82 1.89
CA PHE A 42 6.48 4.75 2.35
C PHE A 42 7.08 5.94 3.13
N ASP A 43 8.26 5.79 3.71
CA ASP A 43 8.97 6.83 4.48
C ASP A 43 10.22 7.31 3.74
N ILE A 44 10.92 6.38 3.09
CA ILE A 44 12.13 6.64 2.30
C ILE A 44 11.84 6.26 0.85
N PRO A 45 11.48 7.21 -0.02
CA PRO A 45 11.15 6.90 -1.41
C PRO A 45 12.37 6.30 -2.11
N THR A 46 12.19 5.13 -2.71
CA THR A 46 13.24 4.52 -3.53
C THR A 46 13.34 5.21 -4.87
N VAL A 47 14.48 5.06 -5.56
CA VAL A 47 14.69 5.61 -6.91
C VAL A 47 13.53 5.27 -7.87
N ARG A 48 12.92 4.09 -7.72
CA ARG A 48 11.73 3.68 -8.49
C ARG A 48 10.50 4.54 -8.17
N VAL A 49 10.20 4.74 -6.89
CA VAL A 49 9.05 5.56 -6.45
C VAL A 49 9.28 7.02 -6.83
N MET A 50 10.48 7.56 -6.60
CA MET A 50 10.86 8.92 -6.99
C MET A 50 10.72 9.15 -8.50
N LYS A 51 11.08 8.15 -9.31
CA LYS A 51 10.91 8.22 -10.76
C LYS A 51 9.43 8.32 -11.14
N ASN A 52 8.56 7.54 -10.50
CA ASN A 52 7.12 7.63 -10.76
C ASN A 52 6.55 8.99 -10.34
N GLU A 53 6.94 9.49 -9.16
CA GLU A 53 6.50 10.82 -8.68
C GLU A 53 6.92 11.96 -9.63
N ARG A 54 8.15 11.92 -10.16
CA ARG A 54 8.64 12.91 -11.14
C ARG A 54 7.94 12.82 -12.49
N MET A 55 7.43 11.65 -12.88
CA MET A 55 6.67 11.49 -14.14
C MET A 55 5.22 11.95 -13.99
N ASP A 56 4.74 12.12 -12.75
CA ASP A 56 3.40 12.61 -12.39
C ASP A 56 3.38 14.13 -12.07
N GLU A 57 4.50 14.83 -12.30
CA GLU A 57 4.65 16.30 -12.34
C GLU A 57 4.56 16.83 -13.77
#